data_AF-A0AAW7AZ38-F1
#
_entry.id   AF-A0AAW7AZ38-F1
#
_cell.length_a   1.000
_cell.length_b   1.000
_cell.length_c   1.000
_cell.angle_alpha   90.00
_cell.angle_beta   90.00
_cell.angle_gamma   90.00
#
_symmetry.space_group_name_H-M   'P 1'
#
loop_
_entity.id
_entity.type
_entity.pdbx_description
1 polymer ?
#
loop_
_entity_poly.entity_id
_entity_poly.type
_entity_poly.pdbx_seq_one_letter_code
_entity_poly.pdbx_strand_id
1 'polypeptide(L)'
;MQKLSYAWDVISSNDPDLSPRETDAIKRAIGALDEADFNLLPSELAVIRRDGAGYSDLPCPRLQLRWDKCGDICHYELVMELSEFDIRREKNGEVRSRFIAVPMGCTTRYPGGSPRSEAGVIDTPYRDGVHIRLDMKHLDLPGYALWEGHAYALQEFSHD
;
A
#
# COMPACT_ATOMS: atom_id res chain seq x y z
N MET A 1 27.15 -13.85 2.49
CA MET A 1 26.89 -15.02 3.35
C MET A 1 27.54 -14.93 4.74
N GLN A 2 28.81 -14.52 4.90
CA GLN A 2 29.49 -14.44 6.22
C GLN A 2 28.80 -13.53 7.28
N LYS A 3 28.05 -12.49 6.87
CA LYS A 3 27.39 -11.56 7.82
C LYS A 3 26.10 -12.10 8.46
N LEU A 4 25.43 -13.06 7.82
CA LEU A 4 24.20 -13.66 8.36
C LEU A 4 24.49 -14.73 9.42
N SER A 5 25.61 -15.45 9.29
CA SER A 5 26.06 -16.42 10.30
C SER A 5 26.36 -15.74 11.64
N TYR A 6 27.02 -14.58 11.63
CA TYR A 6 27.30 -13.82 12.86
C TYR A 6 26.03 -13.34 13.58
N ALA A 7 25.00 -12.91 12.84
CA ALA A 7 23.74 -12.48 13.42
C ALA A 7 22.96 -13.66 14.05
N TRP A 8 22.99 -14.83 13.40
CA TRP A 8 22.42 -16.06 13.96
C TRP A 8 23.15 -16.52 15.22
N ASP A 9 24.48 -16.40 15.26
CA ASP A 9 25.29 -16.78 16.43
C ASP A 9 24.99 -15.88 17.64
N VAL A 10 24.85 -14.57 17.43
CA VAL A 10 24.49 -13.60 18.49
C VAL A 10 23.12 -13.93 19.11
N ILE A 11 22.13 -14.28 18.30
CA ILE A 11 20.76 -14.59 18.77
C ILE A 11 20.66 -15.98 19.39
N SER A 12 21.45 -16.93 18.89
CA SER A 12 21.51 -18.29 19.43
C SER A 12 22.28 -18.33 20.75
N SER A 13 23.14 -17.35 21.02
CA SER A 13 23.91 -17.24 22.25
C SER A 13 23.12 -16.75 23.48
N ASN A 14 21.80 -16.49 23.36
CA ASN A 14 20.94 -15.99 24.44
C ASN A 14 21.57 -14.77 25.13
N ASP A 15 21.70 -13.68 24.37
CA ASP A 15 22.13 -12.40 24.92
C ASP A 15 21.22 -11.99 26.10
N PRO A 16 21.75 -11.87 27.33
CA PRO A 16 20.95 -11.61 28.53
C PRO A 16 20.27 -10.24 28.53
N ASP A 17 20.68 -9.33 27.64
CA ASP A 17 20.11 -7.99 27.53
C ASP A 17 18.90 -7.93 26.57
N LEU A 18 18.62 -9.01 25.82
CA LEU A 18 17.46 -9.08 24.93
C LEU A 18 16.25 -9.69 25.64
N SER A 19 15.13 -8.97 25.63
CA SER A 19 13.88 -9.56 26.12
C SER A 19 13.39 -10.69 25.22
N PRO A 20 12.51 -11.59 25.71
CA PRO A 20 11.93 -12.66 24.90
C PRO A 20 11.21 -12.14 23.65
N ARG A 21 10.60 -10.94 23.75
CA ARG A 21 9.85 -10.31 22.65
C ARG A 21 10.77 -9.75 21.57
N GLU A 22 11.88 -9.12 21.98
CA GLU A 22 12.89 -8.61 21.05
C GLU A 22 13.60 -9.76 20.35
N THR A 23 13.93 -10.82 21.09
CA THR A 23 14.51 -12.04 20.54
C THR A 23 13.61 -12.68 19.47
N ASP A 24 12.31 -12.79 19.72
CA ASP A 24 11.32 -13.29 18.76
C ASP A 24 11.16 -12.39 17.53
N ALA A 25 11.19 -11.07 17.70
CA ALA A 25 11.14 -10.11 16.60
C ALA A 25 12.38 -10.21 15.69
N ILE A 26 13.58 -10.34 16.26
CA ILE A 26 14.81 -10.46 15.49
C ILE A 26 14.89 -11.83 14.79
N LYS A 27 14.46 -12.92 15.44
CA LYS A 27 14.36 -14.25 14.82
C LYS A 27 13.44 -14.25 13.60
N ARG A 28 12.27 -13.59 13.69
CA ARG A 28 11.38 -13.41 12.55
C ARG A 28 12.01 -12.57 11.43
N ALA A 29 12.68 -11.48 11.78
CA ALA A 29 13.35 -10.62 10.79
C ALA A 29 14.47 -11.36 10.04
N ILE A 30 15.25 -12.18 10.74
CA ILE A 30 16.32 -12.97 10.12
C ILE A 30 15.76 -14.16 9.33
N GLY A 31 14.75 -14.86 9.84
CA GLY A 31 14.04 -15.89 9.07
C GLY A 31 13.51 -15.33 7.75
N ALA A 32 12.91 -14.14 7.78
CA ALA A 32 12.48 -13.44 6.59
C ALA A 32 13.64 -13.07 5.63
N LEU A 33 14.82 -12.77 6.16
CA LEU A 33 16.02 -12.48 5.36
C LEU A 33 16.69 -13.75 4.78
N ASP A 34 16.64 -14.87 5.49
CA ASP A 34 17.28 -16.15 5.13
C ASP A 34 16.42 -16.96 4.14
N GLU A 35 15.08 -16.85 4.24
CA GLU A 35 14.14 -17.37 3.23
C GLU A 35 14.20 -16.64 1.88
N ALA A 36 14.96 -15.54 1.80
CA ALA A 36 15.35 -14.84 0.58
C ALA A 36 14.22 -14.67 -0.46
N ASP A 37 13.18 -13.90 -0.10
CA ASP A 37 12.40 -13.14 -1.09
C ASP A 37 12.62 -11.62 -0.90
N PHE A 38 13.87 -11.24 -0.64
CA PHE A 38 14.31 -9.85 -0.62
C PHE A 38 15.40 -9.62 -1.66
N ASN A 39 15.05 -9.91 -2.91
CA ASN A 39 15.56 -9.14 -4.05
C ASN A 39 14.80 -7.82 -4.21
N LEU A 40 14.27 -7.23 -3.11
CA LEU A 40 13.69 -5.89 -3.13
C LEU A 40 14.79 -4.88 -3.43
N LEU A 41 15.08 -4.71 -4.72
CA LEU A 41 15.82 -3.58 -5.24
C LEU A 41 15.16 -2.30 -4.68
N PRO A 42 15.90 -1.20 -4.50
CA PRO A 42 15.28 0.10 -4.26
C PRO A 42 14.24 0.46 -5.32
N SER A 43 14.31 -0.13 -6.52
CA SER A 43 13.22 -0.11 -7.51
C SER A 43 11.98 -0.85 -7.02
N GLU A 44 12.07 -2.00 -6.38
CA GLU A 44 10.92 -2.71 -5.79
C GLU A 44 10.34 -2.01 -4.54
N LEU A 45 11.15 -1.27 -3.76
CA LEU A 45 10.63 -0.34 -2.73
C LEU A 45 9.97 0.91 -3.33
N ALA A 46 10.43 1.37 -4.49
CA ALA A 46 9.78 2.43 -5.27
C ALA A 46 8.61 1.92 -6.14
N VAL A 47 8.49 0.60 -6.30
CA VAL A 47 7.50 -0.16 -7.09
C VAL A 47 6.62 -1.02 -6.18
N ILE A 48 6.54 -0.71 -4.87
CA ILE A 48 5.35 -1.06 -4.08
C ILE A 48 4.19 -0.24 -4.64
N ARG A 49 3.68 -0.68 -5.80
CA ARG A 49 2.45 -0.37 -6.54
C ARG A 49 1.67 0.85 -6.05
N ARG A 50 2.31 2.01 -5.95
CA ARG A 50 1.62 3.27 -5.64
C ARG A 50 0.81 3.73 -6.84
N ASP A 51 1.15 3.27 -8.02
CA ASP A 51 0.51 3.60 -9.30
C ASP A 51 -0.86 2.94 -9.53
N GLY A 52 -1.35 2.11 -8.59
CA GLY A 52 -2.53 1.29 -8.84
C GLY A 52 -2.29 0.27 -9.96
N ALA A 53 -1.05 -0.18 -10.20
CA ALA A 53 -0.74 -1.28 -11.13
C ALA A 53 -1.60 -2.50 -10.80
N GLY A 54 -2.62 -2.70 -11.61
CA GLY A 54 -3.73 -3.62 -11.38
C GLY A 54 -5.08 -3.03 -11.78
N TYR A 55 -5.17 -1.71 -11.91
CA TYR A 55 -6.41 -0.98 -12.22
C TYR A 55 -6.20 0.03 -13.35
N SER A 56 -5.53 -0.42 -14.41
CA SER A 56 -5.30 0.36 -15.63
C SER A 56 -6.58 0.86 -16.29
N ASP A 57 -7.69 0.17 -16.04
CA ASP A 57 -8.96 0.37 -16.71
C ASP A 57 -9.85 1.38 -15.97
N LEU A 58 -9.42 1.85 -14.79
CA LEU A 58 -10.10 2.91 -14.07
C LEU A 58 -9.80 4.27 -14.72
N PRO A 59 -10.77 5.20 -14.72
CA PRO A 59 -10.58 6.53 -15.26
C PRO A 59 -9.46 7.29 -14.53
N CYS A 60 -8.86 8.23 -15.24
CA CYS A 60 -7.89 9.19 -14.72
C CYS A 60 -8.26 10.61 -15.21
N PRO A 61 -8.09 11.65 -14.39
CA PRO A 61 -7.72 11.61 -12.98
C PRO A 61 -8.80 10.99 -12.07
N ARG A 62 -8.41 10.44 -10.92
CA ARG A 62 -9.35 9.86 -9.93
C ARG A 62 -8.83 9.96 -8.51
N LEU A 63 -9.75 9.89 -7.55
CA LEU A 63 -9.44 9.69 -6.14
C LEU A 63 -9.52 8.20 -5.79
N GLN A 64 -8.71 7.76 -4.83
CA GLN A 64 -8.58 6.35 -4.50
C GLN A 64 -8.29 6.13 -3.03
N LEU A 65 -9.05 5.22 -2.41
CA LEU A 65 -8.72 4.58 -1.14
C LEU A 65 -8.16 3.19 -1.44
N ARG A 66 -6.88 2.97 -1.15
CA ARG A 66 -6.21 1.69 -1.43
C ARG A 66 -5.74 1.05 -0.14
N TRP A 67 -6.31 -0.09 0.18
CA TRP A 67 -5.82 -0.92 1.27
C TRP A 67 -4.49 -1.60 0.87
N ASP A 68 -3.61 -1.81 1.85
CA ASP A 68 -2.38 -2.61 1.66
C ASP A 68 -2.72 -4.10 1.44
N LYS A 69 -1.79 -5.03 1.62
CA LYS A 69 -2.11 -6.47 1.48
C LYS A 69 -2.69 -7.08 2.76
N CYS A 70 -2.40 -6.48 3.91
CA CYS A 70 -2.78 -7.00 5.21
C CYS A 70 -4.16 -6.45 5.66
N GLY A 71 -4.62 -5.37 5.02
CA GLY A 71 -5.83 -4.65 5.41
C GLY A 71 -5.60 -3.73 6.60
N ASP A 72 -4.34 -3.44 6.92
CA ASP A 72 -3.95 -2.69 8.11
C ASP A 72 -3.84 -1.19 7.82
N ILE A 73 -3.41 -0.84 6.60
CA ILE A 73 -3.22 0.55 6.17
C ILE A 73 -4.13 0.84 4.98
N CYS A 74 -4.92 1.90 5.09
CA CYS A 74 -5.66 2.49 3.98
C CYS A 74 -4.92 3.75 3.50
N HIS A 75 -4.54 3.78 2.23
CA HIS A 75 -3.89 4.92 1.59
C HIS A 75 -4.94 5.75 0.85
N TYR A 76 -4.95 7.06 1.09
CA TYR A 76 -5.73 8.03 0.33
C TYR A 76 -4.85 8.71 -0.72
N GLU A 77 -5.22 8.59 -1.99
CA GLU A 77 -4.38 8.94 -3.14
C GLU A 77 -5.18 9.69 -4.22
N LEU A 78 -4.56 10.69 -4.85
CA LEU A 78 -4.98 11.23 -6.14
C LEU A 78 -4.16 10.57 -7.24
N VAL A 79 -4.81 9.88 -8.17
CA VAL A 79 -4.16 9.18 -9.27
C VAL A 79 -4.33 9.94 -10.57
N MET A 80 -3.23 10.12 -11.30
CA MET A 80 -3.18 10.79 -12.59
C MET A 80 -2.40 9.97 -13.60
N GLU A 81 -2.76 10.10 -14.88
CA GLU A 81 -1.97 9.53 -15.97
C GLU A 81 -0.79 10.45 -16.32
N LEU A 82 0.33 9.83 -16.64
CA LEU A 82 1.55 10.46 -17.11
C LEU A 82 1.58 10.41 -18.64
N SER A 83 1.96 11.53 -19.26
CA SER A 83 2.16 11.60 -20.71
C SER A 83 3.25 10.63 -21.17
N GLU A 84 3.19 10.20 -22.43
CA GLU A 84 4.13 9.24 -23.00
C GLU A 84 5.60 9.65 -22.79
N PHE A 85 5.89 10.94 -22.92
CA PHE A 85 7.24 11.50 -22.81
C PHE A 85 7.53 12.13 -21.44
N ASP A 86 6.74 11.78 -20.43
CA ASP A 86 6.96 12.30 -19.08
C ASP A 86 8.22 11.68 -18.46
N ILE A 87 9.15 12.53 -18.00
CA ILE A 87 10.41 12.09 -17.37
C ILE A 87 10.20 11.19 -16.16
N ARG A 88 9.02 11.20 -15.53
CA ARG A 88 8.68 10.33 -14.42
C ARG A 88 8.43 8.88 -14.87
N ARG A 89 8.16 8.66 -16.16
CA ARG A 89 8.00 7.33 -16.79
C ARG A 89 9.33 6.65 -17.10
N GLU A 90 10.45 7.34 -16.99
CA GLU A 90 11.76 6.78 -17.32
C GLU A 90 12.73 6.94 -16.13
N LYS A 91 13.35 5.84 -15.70
CA LYS A 91 14.51 5.90 -14.82
C LYS A 91 15.54 4.90 -15.26
N ASN A 92 16.74 5.36 -15.60
CA ASN A 92 17.87 4.51 -15.99
C ASN A 92 17.55 3.56 -17.16
N GLY A 93 16.66 3.95 -18.09
CA GLY A 93 16.23 3.11 -19.22
C GLY A 93 15.11 2.11 -18.90
N GLU A 94 14.61 2.07 -17.65
CA GLU A 94 13.44 1.27 -17.28
C GLU A 94 12.15 2.08 -17.46
N VAL A 95 11.17 1.46 -18.14
CA VAL A 95 9.82 2.00 -18.29
C VAL A 95 9.07 1.82 -16.98
N ARG A 96 8.65 2.93 -16.38
CA ARG A 96 7.83 2.99 -15.18
C ARG A 96 6.35 3.04 -15.53
N SER A 97 5.52 2.98 -14.50
CA SER A 97 4.08 3.08 -14.64
C SER A 97 3.66 4.30 -15.45
N ARG A 98 2.58 4.13 -16.22
CA ARG A 98 1.89 5.25 -16.87
C ARG A 98 1.09 6.11 -15.88
N PHE A 99 1.01 5.72 -14.61
CA PHE A 99 0.28 6.47 -13.59
C PHE A 99 1.19 6.98 -12.49
N ILE A 100 0.79 8.10 -11.89
CA ILE A 100 1.34 8.60 -10.64
C ILE A 100 0.23 8.69 -9.60
N ALA A 101 0.52 8.23 -8.39
CA ALA A 101 -0.31 8.53 -7.23
C ALA A 101 0.36 9.59 -6.37
N VAL A 102 -0.39 10.67 -6.11
CA VAL A 102 -0.04 11.70 -5.16
C VAL A 102 -0.67 11.30 -3.82
N PRO A 103 0.13 11.01 -2.78
CA PRO A 103 -0.42 10.66 -1.47
C PRO A 103 -1.12 11.86 -0.84
N MET A 104 -2.37 11.68 -0.45
CA MET A 104 -3.20 12.68 0.24
C MET A 104 -3.33 12.38 1.74
N GLY A 105 -3.12 11.13 2.15
CA GLY A 105 -3.10 10.71 3.54
C GLY A 105 -3.04 9.19 3.69
N CYS A 106 -2.95 8.72 4.94
CA CYS A 106 -3.18 7.31 5.25
C CYS A 106 -3.78 7.16 6.66
N THR A 107 -4.55 6.10 6.83
CA THR A 107 -5.15 5.73 8.11
C THR A 107 -4.85 4.27 8.42
N THR A 108 -4.52 3.99 9.67
CA THR A 108 -4.37 2.63 10.18
C THR A 108 -5.70 2.12 10.72
N ARG A 109 -6.02 0.87 10.41
CA ARG A 109 -7.16 0.17 10.99
C ARG A 109 -6.80 -0.32 12.40
N TYR A 110 -7.77 -0.35 13.31
CA TYR A 110 -7.61 -1.07 14.58
C TYR A 110 -7.59 -2.60 14.31
N PRO A 111 -6.84 -3.41 15.09
CA PRO A 111 -6.70 -4.84 14.83
C PRO A 111 -8.05 -5.58 14.87
N GLY A 112 -8.30 -6.50 13.92
CA GLY A 112 -9.35 -7.52 14.07
C GLY A 112 -10.50 -7.54 13.06
N GLY A 113 -10.32 -7.07 11.82
CA GLY A 113 -11.36 -7.26 10.79
C GLY A 113 -10.87 -7.02 9.37
N SER A 114 -11.58 -7.60 8.42
CA SER A 114 -11.29 -7.44 6.99
C SER A 114 -11.78 -6.07 6.50
N PRO A 115 -11.09 -5.44 5.52
CA PRO A 115 -11.62 -4.31 4.75
C PRO A 115 -12.89 -4.66 3.97
N ARG A 116 -13.21 -5.94 3.78
CA ARG A 116 -14.38 -6.40 3.04
C ARG A 116 -15.55 -6.66 3.98
N SER A 117 -16.70 -6.03 3.70
CA SER A 117 -17.97 -6.41 4.32
C SER A 117 -18.60 -7.62 3.63
N GLU A 118 -19.43 -8.37 4.36
CA GLU A 118 -20.15 -9.56 3.85
C GLU A 118 -21.01 -9.26 2.61
N ALA A 119 -21.42 -8.00 2.41
CA ALA A 119 -22.24 -7.56 1.28
C ALA A 119 -21.44 -7.22 0.00
N GLY A 120 -20.13 -7.49 -0.04
CA GLY A 120 -19.29 -7.12 -1.18
C GLY A 120 -19.01 -5.62 -1.28
N VAL A 121 -19.18 -4.87 -0.18
CA VAL A 121 -18.77 -3.47 -0.07
C VAL A 121 -17.45 -3.40 0.70
N ILE A 122 -16.50 -2.57 0.26
CA ILE A 122 -15.32 -2.27 1.07
C ILE A 122 -15.75 -1.34 2.20
N ASP A 123 -15.50 -1.77 3.44
CA ASP A 123 -15.56 -0.92 4.62
C ASP A 123 -14.36 0.03 4.57
N THR A 124 -14.61 1.28 4.18
CA THR A 124 -13.61 2.35 4.19
C THR A 124 -13.53 2.92 5.61
N PRO A 125 -12.35 3.37 6.10
CA PRO A 125 -12.28 4.07 7.37
C PRO A 125 -13.28 5.23 7.34
N TYR A 126 -14.15 5.33 8.36
CA TYR A 126 -15.28 6.27 8.36
C TYR A 126 -14.88 7.70 7.93
N ARG A 127 -13.76 8.18 8.48
CA ARG A 127 -13.21 9.49 8.16
C ARG A 127 -12.78 9.63 6.70
N ASP A 128 -12.05 8.65 6.18
CA ASP A 128 -11.51 8.68 4.82
C ASP A 128 -12.61 8.49 3.77
N GLY A 129 -13.60 7.63 4.06
CA GLY A 129 -14.77 7.45 3.21
C GLY A 129 -15.64 8.70 3.08
N VAL A 130 -15.76 9.49 4.15
CA VAL A 130 -16.43 10.81 4.10
C VAL A 130 -15.58 11.82 3.32
N HIS A 131 -14.28 11.89 3.60
CA HIS A 131 -13.39 12.87 2.94
C HIS A 131 -13.29 12.66 1.44
N ILE A 132 -13.10 11.41 0.98
CA ILE A 132 -13.00 11.15 -0.45
C ILE A 132 -14.29 11.54 -1.19
N ARG A 133 -15.47 11.30 -0.61
CA ARG A 133 -16.75 11.70 -1.25
C ARG A 133 -16.93 13.21 -1.31
N LEU A 134 -16.46 13.94 -0.29
CA LEU A 134 -16.46 15.40 -0.33
C LEU A 134 -15.50 15.89 -1.42
N ASP A 135 -14.30 15.32 -1.50
CA ASP A 135 -13.29 15.72 -2.48
C ASP A 135 -13.71 15.35 -3.91
N MET A 136 -14.36 14.20 -4.12
CA MET A 136 -14.97 13.80 -5.41
C MET A 136 -15.89 14.90 -5.93
N LYS A 137 -16.80 15.38 -5.08
CA LYS A 137 -17.75 16.45 -5.42
C LYS A 137 -17.07 17.78 -5.69
N HIS A 138 -16.05 18.15 -4.91
CA HIS A 138 -15.38 19.45 -5.07
C HIS A 138 -14.44 19.50 -6.27
N LEU A 139 -13.81 18.36 -6.61
CA LEU A 139 -12.86 18.26 -7.70
C LEU A 139 -13.49 17.76 -9.01
N ASP A 140 -14.75 17.33 -8.98
CA ASP A 140 -15.45 16.69 -10.10
C ASP A 140 -14.68 15.45 -10.60
N LEU A 141 -14.27 14.59 -9.66
CA LEU A 141 -13.47 13.40 -9.92
C LEU A 141 -14.15 12.13 -9.44
N PRO A 142 -14.03 11.01 -10.17
CA PRO A 142 -14.51 9.73 -9.69
C PRO A 142 -13.65 9.22 -8.53
N GLY A 143 -14.26 8.49 -7.59
CA GLY A 143 -13.59 7.92 -6.43
C GLY A 143 -13.78 6.40 -6.35
N TYR A 144 -12.72 5.70 -5.91
CA TYR A 144 -12.71 4.25 -5.83
C TYR A 144 -12.13 3.76 -4.50
N ALA A 145 -12.65 2.64 -4.00
CA ALA A 145 -12.01 1.86 -2.95
C ALA A 145 -11.42 0.59 -3.56
N LEU A 146 -10.18 0.26 -3.18
CA LEU A 146 -9.42 -0.86 -3.72
C LEU A 146 -8.98 -1.82 -2.62
N TRP A 147 -9.20 -3.12 -2.85
CA TRP A 147 -8.77 -4.19 -1.96
C TRP A 147 -8.62 -5.51 -2.74
N GLU A 148 -7.53 -6.25 -2.51
CA GLU A 148 -7.31 -7.60 -3.09
C GLU A 148 -7.54 -7.74 -4.61
N GLY A 149 -7.17 -6.73 -5.40
CA GLY A 149 -7.36 -6.75 -6.86
C GLY A 149 -8.78 -6.39 -7.32
N HIS A 150 -9.66 -5.99 -6.41
CA HIS A 150 -10.99 -5.49 -6.72
C HIS A 150 -11.09 -3.98 -6.54
N ALA A 151 -11.79 -3.33 -7.47
CA ALA A 151 -12.14 -1.92 -7.42
C ALA A 151 -13.64 -1.74 -7.23
N TYR A 152 -13.99 -0.83 -6.33
CA TYR A 152 -15.38 -0.51 -5.99
C TYR A 152 -15.59 0.98 -6.18
N ALA A 153 -16.49 1.35 -7.09
CA ALA A 153 -16.85 2.74 -7.30
C ALA A 153 -17.56 3.28 -6.05
N LEU A 154 -17.13 4.44 -5.58
CA LEU A 154 -17.79 5.14 -4.49
C LEU A 154 -18.92 5.99 -5.06
N GLN A 155 -20.03 6.06 -4.33
CA GLN A 155 -21.12 6.96 -4.67
C GLN A 155 -20.92 8.31 -3.98
N GLU A 156 -21.30 9.38 -4.67
CA GLU A 156 -21.40 10.70 -4.06
C GLU A 156 -22.46 10.70 -2.94
N PHE A 157 -22.38 11.68 -2.03
CA PHE A 157 -23.46 11.89 -1.07
C PHE A 157 -24.74 12.29 -1.81
N SER A 158 -25.78 11.44 -1.75
CA SER A 158 -27.15 11.89 -1.97
C SER A 158 -27.61 12.63 -0.72
N HIS A 159 -27.79 13.94 -0.82
CA HIS A 159 -28.57 14.67 0.17
C HIS A 159 -30.04 14.43 -0.15
N ASP A 160 -30.62 13.39 0.46
CA ASP A 160 -32.05 13.33 0.71
C ASP A 160 -32.38 14.10 2.00
#